data_AF-A0A934SUY6-F1
#
_entry.id   AF-A0A934SUY6-F1
#
_cell.length_a   1.000
_cell.length_b   1.000
_cell.length_c   1.000
_cell.angle_alpha   90.00
_cell.angle_beta   90.00
_cell.angle_gamma   90.00
#
_symmetry.space_group_name_H-M   'P 1'
#
loop_
_entity.id
_entity.type
_entity.pdbx_description
1 polymer ?
#
loop_
_entity_poly.entity_id
_entity_poly.type
_entity_poly.pdbx_seq_one_letter_code
_entity_poly.pdbx_strand_id
1 'polypeptide(L)'
;MPRSNPEGPVVRSRQERIDDVNEAIASAVLARHTLSQIRIKSLTNLDRWKEKGSWCAEYDEWETIIVNGSEEDLIAAMTDDQHRYVHLRRFAPYRGILDERLRQAIWNDVVSRNKFEPMRATHSV
;
A
#
# COMPACT_ATOMS: atom_id res chain seq x y z
N MET A 1 -13.36 -35.89 -22.06
CA MET A 1 -12.59 -34.69 -22.41
C MET A 1 -13.01 -33.56 -21.47
N PRO A 2 -12.21 -33.15 -20.47
CA PRO A 2 -12.54 -31.97 -19.68
C PRO A 2 -12.27 -30.72 -20.54
N ARG A 3 -13.26 -29.83 -20.65
CA ARG A 3 -13.10 -28.53 -21.31
C ARG A 3 -12.31 -27.63 -20.36
N SER A 4 -11.10 -27.24 -20.77
CA SER A 4 -10.40 -26.10 -20.20
C SER A 4 -11.29 -24.87 -20.33
N ASN A 5 -11.70 -24.26 -19.22
CA ASN A 5 -12.24 -22.92 -19.22
C ASN A 5 -11.08 -21.99 -18.89
N PRO A 6 -10.57 -21.17 -19.83
CA PRO A 6 -9.51 -20.22 -19.53
C PRO A 6 -10.09 -19.08 -18.69
N GLU A 7 -9.31 -18.70 -17.69
CA GLU A 7 -9.56 -17.69 -16.66
C GLU A 7 -10.29 -16.45 -17.21
N GLY A 8 -11.52 -16.22 -16.72
CA GLY A 8 -12.18 -14.92 -16.86
C GLY A 8 -11.48 -13.85 -16.03
N PRO A 9 -11.80 -12.55 -16.21
CA PRO A 9 -11.15 -11.47 -15.48
C PRO A 9 -11.21 -11.68 -13.97
N VAL A 10 -10.03 -11.70 -13.34
CA VAL A 10 -9.91 -11.73 -11.88
C VAL A 10 -10.35 -10.36 -11.34
N VAL A 11 -11.62 -10.23 -11.00
CA VAL A 11 -12.15 -9.04 -10.35
C VAL A 11 -11.63 -8.98 -8.93
N ARG A 12 -10.66 -8.09 -8.68
CA ARG A 12 -10.13 -7.86 -7.32
C ARG A 12 -11.20 -7.32 -6.39
N SER A 13 -11.27 -7.86 -5.18
CA SER A 13 -12.11 -7.41 -4.08
C SER A 13 -11.79 -5.97 -3.67
N ARG A 14 -12.68 -5.36 -2.88
CA ARG A 14 -12.44 -4.02 -2.32
C ARG A 14 -11.15 -3.98 -1.49
N GLN A 15 -10.88 -5.05 -0.75
CA GLN A 15 -9.73 -5.10 0.14
C GLN A 15 -8.42 -5.17 -0.64
N GLU A 16 -8.36 -6.03 -1.66
CA GLU A 16 -7.20 -6.14 -2.54
C GLU A 16 -6.90 -4.81 -3.24
N ARG A 17 -7.94 -4.09 -3.70
CA ARG A 17 -7.74 -2.75 -4.28
C ARG A 17 -7.17 -1.73 -3.29
N ILE A 18 -7.52 -1.82 -2.01
CA ILE A 18 -6.96 -0.94 -0.98
C ILE A 18 -5.49 -1.31 -0.74
N ASP A 19 -5.20 -2.61 -0.69
CA ASP A 19 -3.85 -3.11 -0.46
C ASP A 19 -2.91 -2.71 -1.63
N ASP A 20 -3.40 -2.78 -2.88
CA ASP A 20 -2.70 -2.28 -4.08
C ASP A 20 -2.35 -0.79 -3.99
N VAL A 21 -3.30 0.03 -3.52
CA VAL A 21 -3.07 1.47 -3.36
C VAL A 21 -2.01 1.72 -2.28
N ASN A 22 -2.07 1.00 -1.17
CA ASN A 22 -1.10 1.17 -0.08
C ASN A 22 0.31 0.77 -0.52
N GLU A 23 0.46 -0.29 -1.32
CA GLU A 23 1.73 -0.69 -1.92
C GLU A 23 2.25 0.36 -2.92
N ALA A 24 1.38 0.91 -3.77
CA ALA A 24 1.74 1.97 -4.71
C ALA A 24 2.18 3.25 -3.98
N ILE A 25 1.53 3.61 -2.87
CA ILE A 25 1.94 4.72 -2.00
C ILE A 25 3.31 4.44 -1.39
N ALA A 26 3.56 3.24 -0.88
CA ALA A 26 4.83 2.86 -0.28
C ALA A 26 5.98 2.94 -1.31
N SER A 27 5.75 2.40 -2.51
CA SER A 27 6.68 2.49 -3.63
C SER A 27 6.98 3.94 -4.02
N ALA A 28 5.95 4.79 -4.05
CA ALA A 28 6.11 6.21 -4.35
C ALA A 28 6.92 6.97 -3.27
N VAL A 29 6.79 6.58 -2.00
CA VAL A 29 7.59 7.11 -0.89
C VAL A 29 9.05 6.70 -1.03
N LEU A 30 9.33 5.41 -1.24
CA LEU A 30 10.70 4.89 -1.40
C LEU A 30 11.42 5.52 -2.60
N ALA A 31 10.70 5.81 -3.69
CA ALA A 31 11.27 6.46 -4.86
C ALA A 31 11.64 7.94 -4.65
N ARG A 32 11.14 8.59 -3.58
CA ARG A 32 11.27 10.06 -3.36
C ARG A 32 12.03 10.42 -2.10
N HIS A 33 12.21 9.48 -1.18
CA HIS A 33 12.76 9.72 0.14
C HIS A 33 13.78 8.66 0.49
N THR A 34 14.84 9.07 1.18
CA THR A 34 15.79 8.12 1.75
C THR A 34 15.15 7.40 2.93
N LEU A 35 15.64 6.20 3.27
CA LEU A 35 15.13 5.44 4.41
C LEU A 35 15.25 6.23 5.71
N SER A 36 16.34 6.97 5.91
CA SER A 36 16.50 7.87 7.07
C SER A 36 15.40 8.94 7.14
N GLN A 37 15.05 9.59 6.01
CA GLN A 37 13.95 10.56 5.97
C GLN A 37 12.60 9.91 6.27
N ILE A 38 12.38 8.69 5.77
CA ILE A 38 11.15 7.92 6.01
C ILE A 38 11.02 7.60 7.50
N ARG A 39 12.10 7.14 8.15
CA ARG A 39 12.13 6.84 9.59
C ARG A 39 11.77 8.08 10.41
N ILE A 40 12.48 9.18 10.21
CA ILE A 40 12.26 10.42 10.96
C ILE A 40 10.82 10.91 10.81
N LYS A 41 10.32 11.05 9.58
CA LYS A 41 8.96 11.54 9.34
C LYS A 41 7.88 10.59 9.85
N SER A 42 8.12 9.29 9.78
CA SER A 42 7.19 8.28 10.30
C SER A 42 7.09 8.34 11.82
N LEU A 43 8.22 8.47 12.54
CA LEU A 43 8.21 8.67 13.99
C LEU A 43 7.47 9.96 14.38
N THR A 44 7.75 11.08 13.70
CA THR A 44 7.01 12.34 13.94
C THR A 44 5.50 12.18 13.73
N ASN A 45 5.09 11.38 12.73
CA ASN A 45 3.67 11.11 12.50
C ASN A 45 3.07 10.23 13.62
N LEU A 46 3.79 9.19 14.05
CA LEU A 46 3.38 8.32 15.16
C LEU A 46 3.24 9.11 16.46
N ASP A 47 4.23 9.93 16.83
CA ASP A 47 4.19 10.79 18.01
C ASP A 47 2.95 11.70 18.00
N ARG A 48 2.72 12.38 16.87
CA ARG A 48 1.54 13.24 16.70
C ARG A 48 0.22 12.47 16.81
N TRP A 49 0.16 11.22 16.34
CA TRP A 49 -1.05 10.40 16.45
C TRP A 49 -1.27 9.92 17.89
N LYS A 50 -0.19 9.58 18.60
CA LYS A 50 -0.17 9.25 20.03
C LYS A 50 -0.70 10.41 20.87
N GLU A 51 -0.20 11.64 20.62
CA GLU A 51 -0.67 12.86 21.28
C GLU A 51 -2.16 13.13 21.05
N LYS A 52 -2.70 12.74 19.90
CA LYS A 52 -4.12 12.86 19.55
C LYS A 52 -5.00 11.73 20.10
N GLY A 53 -4.42 10.81 20.88
CA GLY A 53 -5.14 9.66 21.45
C GLY A 53 -5.53 8.59 20.43
N SER A 54 -4.93 8.61 19.23
CA SER A 54 -5.14 7.59 18.20
C SER A 54 -3.97 6.62 18.22
N TRP A 55 -4.09 5.51 18.95
CA TRP A 55 -3.05 4.48 19.05
C TRP A 55 -3.62 3.07 18.87
N CYS A 56 -2.92 2.20 18.12
CA CYS A 56 -3.25 0.79 17.92
C CYS A 56 -1.98 -0.06 17.90
N ALA A 57 -2.14 -1.39 18.01
CA ALA A 57 -1.01 -2.32 18.11
C ALA A 57 -0.08 -2.28 16.87
N GLU A 58 -0.64 -2.00 15.69
CA GLU A 58 0.14 -1.85 14.46
C GLU A 58 1.09 -0.65 14.50
N TYR A 59 0.79 0.38 15.31
CA TYR A 59 1.70 1.51 15.51
C TYR A 59 2.90 1.12 16.39
N ASP A 60 2.73 0.25 17.38
CA ASP A 60 3.84 -0.30 18.18
C ASP A 60 4.76 -1.16 17.30
N GLU A 61 4.19 -1.96 16.40
CA GLU A 61 4.94 -2.76 15.44
C GLU A 61 5.70 -1.87 14.44
N TRP A 62 5.05 -0.81 13.92
CA TRP A 62 5.72 0.19 13.10
C TRP A 62 6.86 0.90 13.83
N GLU A 63 6.64 1.34 15.07
CA GLU A 63 7.67 1.99 15.88
C GLU A 63 8.86 1.05 16.08
N THR A 64 8.62 -0.23 16.36
CA THR A 64 9.67 -1.24 16.51
C THR A 64 10.51 -1.40 15.24
N ILE A 65 9.87 -1.50 14.06
CA ILE A 65 10.57 -1.61 12.78
C ILE A 65 11.37 -0.33 12.46
N ILE A 66 10.79 0.84 12.73
CA ILE A 66 11.40 2.14 12.44
C ILE A 66 12.57 2.45 13.37
N VAL A 67 12.53 1.99 14.63
CA VAL A 67 13.61 2.25 15.61
C VAL A 67 14.69 1.17 15.54
N ASN A 68 14.29 -0.11 15.49
CA ASN A 68 15.20 -1.24 15.68
C ASN A 68 15.42 -2.10 14.42
N GLY A 69 14.50 -2.02 13.46
CA GLY A 69 14.56 -2.83 12.24
C GLY A 69 15.67 -2.38 11.28
N SER A 70 16.22 -3.35 10.54
CA SER A 70 17.17 -3.11 9.45
C SER A 70 16.55 -2.30 8.30
N GLU A 71 17.36 -1.89 7.32
CA GLU A 71 16.85 -1.25 6.11
C GLU A 71 15.97 -2.22 5.31
N GLU A 72 16.36 -3.49 5.28
CA GLU A 72 15.62 -4.59 4.66
C GLU A 72 14.27 -4.81 5.34
N ASP A 73 14.22 -4.78 6.68
CA ASP A 73 12.96 -4.92 7.43
C ASP A 73 12.00 -3.76 7.12
N LEU A 74 12.51 -2.54 7.04
CA LEU A 74 11.70 -1.37 6.72
C LEU A 74 11.17 -1.44 5.28
N ILE A 75 12.01 -1.80 4.31
CA ILE A 75 11.58 -1.97 2.92
C ILE A 75 10.54 -3.09 2.83
N ALA A 76 10.78 -4.24 3.47
CA ALA A 76 9.83 -5.35 3.49
C ALA A 76 8.48 -4.92 4.10
N ALA A 77 8.48 -4.25 5.25
CA ALA A 77 7.24 -3.74 5.86
C ALA A 77 6.46 -2.81 4.91
N MET A 78 7.18 -2.05 4.07
CA MET A 78 6.61 -1.13 3.10
C MET A 78 6.12 -1.81 1.81
N THR A 79 6.77 -2.87 1.32
CA THR A 79 6.54 -3.40 -0.04
C THR A 79 6.39 -4.91 -0.16
N ASP A 80 6.44 -5.68 0.93
CA ASP A 80 6.45 -7.16 0.85
C ASP A 80 5.22 -7.69 0.08
N ASP A 81 5.53 -8.45 -0.96
CA ASP A 81 4.59 -9.10 -1.88
C ASP A 81 4.08 -10.44 -1.31
N GLN A 82 4.82 -11.03 -0.37
CA GLN A 82 4.45 -12.26 0.35
C GLN A 82 3.40 -12.02 1.45
N HIS A 83 2.77 -10.85 1.45
CA HIS A 83 1.69 -10.44 2.34
C HIS A 83 1.99 -10.46 3.84
N ARG A 84 3.26 -10.60 4.28
CA ARG A 84 3.60 -10.70 5.71
C ARG A 84 3.28 -9.44 6.50
N TYR A 85 3.25 -8.29 5.83
CA TYR A 85 3.05 -6.97 6.42
C TYR A 85 1.82 -6.22 5.86
N VAL A 86 0.88 -6.93 5.24
CA VAL A 86 -0.32 -6.29 4.65
C VAL A 86 -1.14 -5.53 5.69
N HIS A 87 -1.24 -6.05 6.92
CA HIS A 87 -1.92 -5.36 8.01
C HIS A 87 -1.23 -4.04 8.34
N LEU A 88 0.11 -4.02 8.40
CA LEU A 88 0.88 -2.81 8.68
C LEU A 88 0.69 -1.71 7.64
N ARG A 89 0.61 -2.06 6.35
CA ARG A 89 0.44 -1.06 5.27
C ARG A 89 -0.86 -0.27 5.36
N ARG A 90 -1.89 -0.81 6.03
CA ARG A 90 -3.16 -0.10 6.29
C ARG A 90 -3.01 1.01 7.33
N PHE A 91 -1.99 0.88 8.18
CA PHE A 91 -1.65 1.78 9.28
C PHE A 91 -0.33 2.53 9.03
N ALA A 92 0.05 2.68 7.76
CA ALA A 92 1.34 3.21 7.33
C ALA A 92 1.64 4.64 7.85
N PRO A 93 2.61 4.84 8.77
CA PRO A 93 2.96 6.16 9.29
C PRO A 93 3.63 7.05 8.24
N TYR A 94 4.19 6.46 7.19
CA TYR A 94 4.77 7.18 6.05
C TYR A 94 3.74 7.75 5.08
N ARG A 95 2.44 7.42 5.20
CA ARG A 95 1.40 7.92 4.27
C ARG A 95 1.33 9.44 4.28
N GLY A 96 1.57 10.06 5.43
CA GLY A 96 1.61 11.52 5.60
C GLY A 96 2.83 12.21 4.96
N ILE A 97 3.80 11.46 4.43
CA ILE A 97 5.01 12.01 3.80
C ILE A 97 4.70 12.58 2.41
N LEU A 98 3.84 11.91 1.64
CA LEU A 98 3.38 12.41 0.35
C LEU A 98 2.39 13.55 0.56
N ASP A 99 2.30 14.49 -0.38
CA ASP A 99 1.19 15.45 -0.36
C ASP A 99 -0.14 14.78 -0.78
N GLU A 100 -1.26 15.41 -0.42
CA GLU A 100 -2.59 14.85 -0.68
C GLU A 100 -2.88 14.70 -2.17
N ARG A 101 -2.40 15.65 -3.00
CA ARG A 101 -2.63 15.61 -4.45
C ARG A 101 -1.95 14.40 -5.06
N LEU A 102 -0.71 14.11 -4.68
CA LEU A 102 0.02 12.93 -5.16
C LEU A 102 -0.63 11.63 -4.66
N ARG A 103 -1.07 11.56 -3.40
CA ARG A 103 -1.81 10.40 -2.89
C ARG A 103 -3.08 10.14 -3.69
N GLN A 104 -3.86 11.19 -3.98
CA GLN A 104 -5.08 11.07 -4.75
C GLN A 104 -4.82 10.68 -6.21
N ALA A 105 -3.72 11.17 -6.80
CA ALA A 105 -3.29 10.76 -8.14
C ALA A 105 -2.96 9.26 -8.20
N ILE A 106 -2.20 8.75 -7.22
CA ILE A 106 -1.88 7.32 -7.10
C ILE A 106 -3.16 6.50 -6.92
N TRP A 107 -4.06 6.94 -6.04
CA TRP A 107 -5.35 6.29 -5.82
C TRP A 107 -6.14 6.16 -7.13
N ASN A 108 -6.28 7.26 -7.86
CA ASN A 108 -7.03 7.30 -9.12
C ASN A 108 -6.40 6.39 -10.19
N ASP A 109 -5.08 6.40 -10.31
CA ASP A 109 -4.33 5.55 -11.24
C ASP A 109 -4.55 4.07 -10.93
N VAL A 110 -4.28 3.62 -9.70
CA VAL A 110 -4.45 2.21 -9.29
C VAL A 110 -5.90 1.75 -9.44
N VAL A 111 -6.87 2.56 -8.99
CA VAL A 111 -8.29 2.22 -9.13
C VAL A 111 -8.72 2.19 -10.60
N SER A 112 -8.17 3.04 -11.47
CA SER A 112 -8.48 3.02 -12.90
C SER A 112 -7.94 1.76 -13.59
N ARG A 113 -6.71 1.34 -13.27
CA ARG A 113 -6.11 0.09 -13.77
C ARG A 113 -6.91 -1.12 -13.32
N ASN A 114 -7.38 -1.12 -12.07
CA ASN A 114 -8.23 -2.17 -11.52
C ASN A 114 -9.70 -2.12 -11.99
N LYS A 115 -10.11 -1.07 -12.73
CA LYS A 115 -11.45 -0.93 -13.33
C LYS A 115 -11.50 -1.31 -14.82
N PHE A 116 -10.35 -1.62 -15.44
CA PHE A 116 -10.29 -2.01 -16.85
C PHE A 116 -10.45 -3.51 -17.05
N GLU A 117 -11.72 -3.94 -17.18
CA GLU A 117 -12.13 -4.84 -18.27
C GLU A 117 -13.59 -4.54 -18.66
N PRO A 118 -13.84 -3.60 -19.58
CA PRO A 118 -15.05 -3.67 -20.37
C PRO A 118 -14.86 -4.73 -21.46
N MET A 119 -15.72 -5.75 -21.45
CA MET A 119 -15.96 -6.66 -22.57
C MET A 119 -15.89 -5.89 -23.90
N ARG A 120 -14.85 -6.11 -24.70
CA ARG A 120 -14.86 -5.69 -26.11
C ARG A 120 -15.14 -6.89 -27.00
N ALA A 121 -16.33 -6.81 -27.60
CA ALA A 121 -16.74 -7.36 -28.89
C ALA A 121 -16.85 -8.88 -29.04
N THR A 122 -18.03 -9.40 -28.72
CA THR A 122 -18.68 -10.40 -29.59
C THR A 122 -19.54 -9.64 -30.61
N HIS A 123 -18.93 -9.15 -31.68
CA HIS A 123 -19.66 -9.07 -32.95
C HIS A 123 -19.41 -10.42 -33.63
N SER A 124 -20.36 -11.34 -33.50
CA SER A 124 -20.50 -12.42 -34.48
C SER A 124 -21.49 -11.93 -35.54
N VAL A 125 -20.98 -11.86 -36.76
CA VAL A 125 -21.77 -11.80 -38.00
C VAL A 125 -22.46 -13.16 -38.20
#